data_AF-A0A5D2L3T7-F1
#
_entry.id   AF-A0A5D2L3T7-F1
#
_cell.length_a   1.000
_cell.length_b   1.000
_cell.length_c   1.000
_cell.angle_alpha   90.00
_cell.angle_beta   90.00
_cell.angle_gamma   90.00
#
_symmetry.space_group_name_H-M   'P 1'
#
loop_
_entity.id
_entity.type
_entity.pdbx_description
1 polymer ?
#
loop_
_entity_poly.entity_id
_entity_poly.type
_entity_poly.pdbx_seq_one_letter_code
_entity_poly.pdbx_strand_id
1 'polypeptide(L)'
;MGISSYSFFLFLFVLIIPTLKAHIAEYDEYWTARELEAIENLDKAYHSNPEEVVRHYNDHFSRTMLEFYITKRVLAESKKGPCEVTNHVDSCWRCDPDWEKNRKKLANCAPGFARGTTGGKDATETGVSIFGSTNVWLDHLALHHCADGLIDVIQGSTAVTVSNCHFTDHNDVMLFGASDSYSADKKMQVTVALNHFGKGLVERMPRCRFGFIHVVNNDYNHWFLYAIGGTSNPTIISQGNRYSAPGFGAKEVTCRGLLKPGQWKNWNWVSQGDHFENGAFLHHQVIQVPASNLAPTK
;
A
#
# COMPACT_ATOMS: atom_id res chain seq x y z
N MET A 1 66.42 -16.64 -20.13
CA MET A 1 65.42 -16.25 -19.10
C MET A 1 64.12 -15.96 -19.82
N GLY A 2 63.25 -16.97 -19.94
CA GLY A 2 61.98 -16.87 -20.64
C GLY A 2 60.96 -16.17 -19.77
N ILE A 3 60.45 -15.04 -20.24
CA ILE A 3 59.35 -14.32 -19.60
C ILE A 3 58.11 -15.21 -19.79
N SER A 4 57.54 -15.67 -18.67
CA SER A 4 56.34 -16.50 -18.64
C SER A 4 55.20 -15.82 -19.38
N SER A 5 54.67 -16.50 -20.42
CA SER A 5 53.54 -16.05 -21.26
C SER A 5 52.28 -15.66 -20.45
N TYR A 6 52.21 -16.09 -19.19
CA TYR A 6 51.10 -15.78 -18.27
C TYR A 6 51.10 -14.34 -17.72
N SER A 7 52.23 -13.62 -17.75
CA SER A 7 52.28 -12.22 -17.27
C SER A 7 51.68 -11.22 -18.26
N PHE A 8 51.65 -11.55 -19.56
CA PHE A 8 51.15 -10.63 -20.59
C PHE A 8 49.61 -10.62 -20.65
N PHE A 9 48.98 -11.77 -20.35
CA PHE A 9 47.52 -11.89 -20.34
C PHE A 9 46.86 -11.17 -19.16
N LEU A 10 47.54 -11.06 -18.01
CA LEU A 10 47.02 -10.33 -16.84
C LEU A 10 47.01 -8.81 -17.03
N PHE A 11 47.96 -8.26 -17.79
CA PHE A 11 48.00 -6.82 -18.08
C PHE A 11 46.99 -6.39 -19.16
N LEU A 12 46.59 -7.29 -20.06
CA LEU A 12 45.56 -6.98 -21.06
C LEU A 12 44.17 -6.83 -20.42
N PHE A 13 43.86 -7.62 -19.39
CA PHE A 13 42.57 -7.52 -18.69
C PHE A 13 42.46 -6.25 -17.85
N VAL A 14 43.53 -5.77 -17.22
CA VAL A 14 43.48 -4.55 -16.39
C VAL A 14 43.30 -3.28 -17.23
N LEU A 15 43.80 -3.26 -18.45
CA LEU A 15 43.68 -2.11 -19.37
C LEU A 15 42.34 -2.06 -20.13
N ILE A 16 41.53 -3.13 -20.09
CA ILE A 16 40.18 -3.18 -20.70
C ILE A 16 39.08 -2.85 -19.65
N ILE A 17 39.42 -2.76 -18.36
CA ILE A 17 38.46 -2.41 -17.29
C ILE A 17 37.96 -0.95 -17.31
N PRO A 18 38.62 0.07 -17.90
CA PRO A 18 38.00 1.39 -18.01
C PRO A 18 37.26 1.49 -19.34
N THR A 19 35.98 1.11 -19.38
CA THR A 19 34.92 1.66 -20.27
C THR A 19 33.64 0.81 -20.33
N LEU A 20 33.49 -0.23 -19.51
CA LEU A 20 32.15 -0.72 -19.18
C LEU A 20 31.47 0.27 -18.21
N LYS A 21 31.27 1.52 -18.65
CA LYS A 21 30.06 2.23 -18.25
C LYS A 21 28.95 1.38 -18.85
N ALA A 22 28.23 0.64 -18.02
CA ALA A 22 26.92 0.16 -18.42
C ALA A 22 26.23 1.35 -19.07
N HIS A 23 25.82 1.19 -20.32
CA HIS A 23 25.17 2.24 -21.10
C HIS A 23 23.79 2.47 -20.47
N ILE A 24 23.77 3.15 -19.32
CA ILE A 24 22.58 3.75 -18.73
C ILE A 24 22.04 4.64 -19.85
N ALA A 25 20.76 4.48 -20.15
CA ALA A 25 20.08 5.23 -21.21
C ALA A 25 20.51 6.71 -21.12
N GLU A 26 21.18 7.20 -22.16
CA GLU A 26 21.41 8.63 -22.30
C GLU A 26 20.08 9.19 -22.79
N TYR A 27 19.24 9.60 -21.83
CA TYR A 27 17.94 10.15 -22.12
C TYR A 27 18.11 11.44 -22.93
N ASP A 28 17.29 11.59 -23.96
CA ASP A 28 17.21 12.86 -24.66
C ASP A 28 16.63 13.95 -23.74
N GLU A 29 16.68 15.19 -24.20
CA GLU A 29 16.16 16.34 -23.43
C GLU A 29 14.67 16.15 -23.06
N TYR A 30 13.90 15.47 -23.91
CA TYR A 30 12.48 15.21 -23.67
C TYR A 30 12.29 14.27 -22.46
N TRP A 31 12.97 13.12 -22.46
CA TRP A 31 12.90 12.17 -21.35
C TRP A 31 13.49 12.75 -20.06
N THR A 32 14.53 13.57 -20.15
CA THR A 32 15.09 14.30 -19.01
C THR A 32 14.06 15.28 -18.42
N ALA A 33 13.35 16.04 -19.27
CA ALA A 33 12.30 16.94 -18.82
C ALA A 33 11.12 16.20 -18.18
N ARG A 34 10.72 15.05 -18.75
CA ARG A 34 9.69 14.16 -18.19
C ARG A 34 10.10 13.58 -16.83
N GLU A 35 11.36 13.21 -16.67
CA GLU A 35 11.91 12.75 -15.38
C GLU A 35 11.84 13.86 -14.33
N LEU A 36 12.26 15.09 -14.66
CA LEU A 36 12.19 16.24 -13.76
C LEU A 36 10.76 16.56 -13.33
N GLU A 37 9.81 16.52 -14.26
CA GLU A 37 8.39 16.70 -13.96
C GLU A 37 7.84 15.57 -13.08
N ALA A 38 8.24 14.32 -13.31
CA ALA A 38 7.86 13.20 -12.46
C ALA A 38 8.40 13.38 -11.03
N ILE A 39 9.63 13.86 -10.87
CA ILE A 39 10.22 14.21 -9.57
C ILE A 39 9.47 15.38 -8.92
N GLU A 40 9.10 16.41 -9.68
CA GLU A 40 8.33 17.54 -9.16
C GLU A 40 6.93 17.09 -8.70
N ASN A 41 6.26 16.23 -9.48
CA ASN A 41 4.96 15.67 -9.14
C ASN A 41 5.05 14.77 -7.89
N LEU A 42 6.14 14.01 -7.75
CA LEU A 42 6.45 13.23 -6.56
C LEU A 42 6.55 14.12 -5.33
N ASP A 43 7.33 15.20 -5.41
CA ASP A 43 7.54 16.12 -4.30
C ASP A 43 6.26 16.86 -3.91
N LYS A 44 5.40 17.17 -4.89
CA LYS A 44 4.07 17.74 -4.64
C LYS A 44 3.11 16.75 -3.98
N ALA A 45 3.16 15.48 -4.37
CA ALA A 45 2.28 14.44 -3.87
C ALA A 45 2.69 13.92 -2.48
N TYR A 46 3.98 13.99 -2.15
CA TYR A 46 4.52 13.54 -0.87
C TYR A 46 4.06 14.44 0.29
N HIS A 47 3.45 13.83 1.32
CA HIS A 47 3.06 14.55 2.53
C HIS A 47 4.15 14.43 3.60
N SER A 48 4.79 15.54 3.98
CA SER A 48 5.87 15.52 4.98
C SER A 48 5.44 15.04 6.37
N ASN A 49 4.15 15.17 6.69
CA ASN A 49 3.53 14.66 7.91
C ASN A 49 2.45 13.61 7.59
N PRO A 50 2.81 12.36 7.28
CA PRO A 50 1.85 11.34 6.84
C PRO A 50 0.79 10.99 7.91
N GLU A 51 1.10 11.16 9.19
CA GLU A 51 0.16 10.95 10.29
C GLU A 51 -1.04 11.92 10.25
N GLU A 52 -0.90 13.08 9.61
CA GLU A 52 -2.03 13.98 9.35
C GLU A 52 -3.02 13.39 8.36
N VAL A 53 -2.55 12.71 7.32
CA VAL A 53 -3.40 12.01 6.36
C VAL A 53 -4.13 10.85 7.04
N VAL A 54 -3.44 10.11 7.91
CA VAL A 54 -4.04 9.07 8.77
C VAL A 54 -5.15 9.66 9.65
N ARG A 55 -4.89 10.74 10.37
CA ARG A 55 -5.91 11.42 11.21
C ARG A 55 -7.08 11.93 10.39
N HIS A 56 -6.83 12.55 9.23
CA HIS A 56 -7.89 13.03 8.35
C HIS A 56 -8.78 11.89 7.85
N TYR A 57 -8.19 10.76 7.44
CA TYR A 57 -8.95 9.56 7.06
C TYR A 57 -9.83 9.07 8.22
N ASN A 58 -9.24 8.94 9.42
CA ASN A 58 -9.96 8.46 10.60
C ASN A 58 -11.09 9.40 11.06
N ASP A 59 -10.88 10.71 11.00
CA ASP A 59 -11.92 11.71 11.29
C ASP A 59 -13.08 11.59 10.28
N HIS A 60 -12.77 11.51 8.99
CA HIS A 60 -13.79 11.37 7.96
C HIS A 60 -14.58 10.05 8.09
N PHE A 61 -13.89 8.93 8.34
CA PHE A 61 -14.53 7.65 8.62
C PHE A 61 -15.45 7.75 9.84
N SER A 62 -14.95 8.30 10.96
CA SER A 62 -15.70 8.40 12.21
C SER A 62 -16.95 9.26 12.06
N ARG A 63 -16.85 10.41 11.38
CA ARG A 63 -17.99 11.28 11.07
C ARG A 63 -19.04 10.55 10.24
N THR A 64 -18.61 9.88 9.18
CA THR A 64 -19.52 9.17 8.28
C THR A 64 -20.22 8.00 8.99
N MET A 65 -19.49 7.24 9.82
CA MET A 65 -20.06 6.17 10.63
C MET A 65 -21.06 6.70 11.67
N LEU A 66 -20.78 7.86 12.27
CA LEU A 66 -21.70 8.52 13.20
C LEU A 66 -23.00 8.92 12.48
N GLU A 67 -22.89 9.50 11.27
CA GLU A 67 -24.03 9.82 10.42
C GLU A 67 -24.86 8.57 10.09
N PHE A 68 -24.22 7.46 9.71
CA PHE A 68 -24.90 6.18 9.50
C PHE A 68 -25.58 5.66 10.77
N TYR A 69 -24.92 5.70 11.93
CA TYR A 69 -25.51 5.22 13.18
C TYR A 69 -26.72 6.04 13.62
N ILE A 70 -26.68 7.37 13.44
CA ILE A 70 -27.79 8.28 13.74
C ILE A 70 -28.96 8.03 12.77
N THR A 71 -28.68 7.87 11.48
CA THR A 71 -29.72 7.63 10.46
C THR A 71 -30.33 6.22 10.54
N LYS A 72 -29.57 5.19 10.96
CA LYS A 72 -30.07 3.83 11.19
C LYS A 72 -31.05 3.68 12.36
N ARG A 73 -31.22 4.69 13.23
CA ARG A 73 -32.32 4.70 14.23
C ARG A 73 -33.74 4.78 13.62
N VAL A 74 -33.87 4.78 12.29
CA VAL A 74 -35.17 4.85 11.58
C VAL A 74 -35.38 3.71 10.56
N LEU A 75 -34.75 2.53 10.69
CA LEU A 75 -34.95 1.48 9.69
C LEU A 75 -36.25 0.66 9.87
N ALA A 76 -37.23 0.97 9.02
CA ALA A 76 -38.36 0.12 8.66
C ALA A 76 -38.02 -0.75 7.43
N GLU A 77 -38.49 -1.99 7.45
CA GLU A 77 -38.31 -3.03 6.45
C GLU A 77 -38.94 -2.67 5.09
N SER A 78 -38.11 -2.46 4.05
CA SER A 78 -38.58 -2.44 2.66
C SER A 78 -37.40 -2.50 1.68
N LYS A 79 -37.50 -3.35 0.65
CA LYS A 79 -36.61 -3.30 -0.55
C LYS A 79 -36.84 -2.06 -1.43
N LYS A 80 -37.68 -1.12 -0.99
CA LYS A 80 -37.81 0.28 -1.46
C LYS A 80 -37.32 1.26 -0.38
N GLY A 81 -36.25 0.92 0.33
CA GLY A 81 -35.63 1.77 1.34
C GLY A 81 -34.70 2.85 0.73
N PRO A 82 -34.30 3.86 1.52
CA PRO A 82 -33.26 4.81 1.13
C PRO A 82 -31.96 4.06 0.76
N CYS A 83 -31.16 4.64 -0.14
CA CYS A 83 -29.90 4.05 -0.58
C CYS A 83 -29.02 3.66 0.62
N GLU A 84 -28.71 2.37 0.75
CA GLU A 84 -27.87 1.85 1.82
C GLU A 84 -26.42 1.77 1.37
N VAL A 85 -25.54 2.37 2.15
CA VAL A 85 -24.10 2.32 1.95
C VAL A 85 -23.43 1.82 3.21
N THR A 86 -22.38 1.03 3.04
CA THR A 86 -21.70 0.34 4.13
C THR A 86 -20.36 0.97 4.51
N ASN A 87 -19.83 1.91 3.72
CA ASN A 87 -18.55 2.57 3.97
C ASN A 87 -18.51 4.04 3.46
N HIS A 88 -17.54 4.81 3.94
CA HIS A 88 -17.43 6.25 3.68
C HIS A 88 -16.94 6.63 2.27
N VAL A 89 -16.29 5.71 1.55
CA VAL A 89 -15.87 5.94 0.16
C VAL A 89 -17.09 5.85 -0.74
N ASP A 90 -17.88 4.80 -0.57
CA ASP A 90 -19.11 4.60 -1.33
C ASP A 90 -20.18 5.62 -1.00
N SER A 91 -20.17 6.18 0.21
CA SER A 91 -21.20 7.15 0.61
C SER A 91 -21.09 8.44 -0.19
N CYS A 92 -19.92 8.71 -0.77
CA CYS A 92 -19.65 9.86 -1.61
C CYS A 92 -20.33 9.78 -3.00
N TRP A 93 -20.58 8.58 -3.55
CA TRP A 93 -21.04 8.43 -4.94
C TRP A 93 -22.14 7.40 -5.16
N ARG A 94 -22.21 6.33 -4.37
CA ARG A 94 -23.05 5.15 -4.64
C ARG A 94 -24.54 5.43 -4.53
N CYS A 95 -24.91 6.49 -3.81
CA CYS A 95 -26.28 6.98 -3.71
C CYS A 95 -26.64 8.08 -4.71
N ASP A 96 -25.73 8.47 -5.62
CA ASP A 96 -26.10 9.31 -6.76
C ASP A 96 -26.87 8.45 -7.77
N PRO A 97 -28.19 8.66 -7.99
CA PRO A 97 -28.98 7.87 -8.93
C PRO A 97 -28.52 8.08 -10.39
N ASP A 98 -27.78 9.15 -10.66
CA ASP A 98 -27.22 9.49 -11.97
C ASP A 98 -25.69 9.28 -12.01
N TRP A 99 -25.12 8.42 -11.15
CA TRP A 99 -23.67 8.18 -11.07
C TRP A 99 -23.04 7.86 -12.44
N GLU A 100 -23.75 7.17 -13.33
CA GLU A 100 -23.29 6.84 -14.69
C GLU A 100 -23.06 8.09 -15.55
N LYS A 101 -23.94 9.10 -15.40
CA LYS A 101 -23.85 10.41 -16.08
C LYS A 101 -22.83 11.30 -15.39
N ASN A 102 -22.63 11.09 -14.10
CA ASN A 102 -21.73 11.82 -13.24
C ASN A 102 -20.41 11.09 -12.96
N ARG A 103 -20.00 10.13 -13.81
CA ARG A 103 -18.86 9.22 -13.53
C ARG A 103 -17.58 9.92 -13.09
N LYS A 104 -17.35 11.16 -13.57
CA LYS A 104 -16.17 11.97 -13.23
C LYS A 104 -16.19 12.47 -11.78
N LYS A 105 -17.35 12.57 -11.13
CA LYS A 105 -17.46 12.91 -9.70
C LYS A 105 -16.80 11.88 -8.81
N LEU A 106 -16.67 10.62 -9.28
CA LEU A 106 -16.00 9.56 -8.54
C LEU A 106 -14.58 9.96 -8.13
N ALA A 107 -13.83 10.66 -9.00
CA ALA A 107 -12.47 11.12 -8.69
C ALA A 107 -12.36 11.99 -7.42
N ASN A 108 -13.45 12.66 -7.01
CA ASN A 108 -13.49 13.46 -5.78
C ASN A 108 -13.65 12.62 -4.50
N CYS A 109 -13.94 11.33 -4.63
CA CYS A 109 -14.20 10.42 -3.52
C CYS A 109 -12.96 9.64 -3.05
N ALA A 110 -11.80 9.82 -3.73
CA ALA A 110 -10.56 9.14 -3.37
C ALA A 110 -10.14 9.47 -1.92
N PRO A 111 -10.04 8.47 -1.03
CA PRO A 111 -9.63 8.70 0.36
C PRO A 111 -8.11 8.60 0.50
N GLY A 112 -7.61 8.80 1.72
CA GLY A 112 -6.21 8.52 2.07
C GLY A 112 -5.19 9.32 1.26
N PHE A 113 -4.06 8.69 0.98
CA PHE A 113 -2.96 9.33 0.25
C PHE A 113 -3.25 9.63 -1.22
N ALA A 114 -4.29 9.05 -1.83
CA ALA A 114 -4.64 9.30 -3.24
C ALA A 114 -5.69 10.41 -3.44
N ARG A 115 -6.03 11.15 -2.38
CA ARG A 115 -6.96 12.28 -2.48
C ARG A 115 -6.44 13.30 -3.50
N GLY A 116 -7.20 13.55 -4.57
CA GLY A 116 -6.82 14.46 -5.67
C GLY A 116 -6.41 13.78 -6.98
N THR A 117 -6.46 12.44 -7.04
CA THR A 117 -6.21 11.67 -8.27
C THR A 117 -7.21 11.97 -9.39
N THR A 118 -6.74 12.12 -10.64
CA THR A 118 -7.58 12.35 -11.83
C THR A 118 -7.54 11.25 -12.91
N GLY A 119 -6.65 10.24 -12.81
CA GLY A 119 -6.67 8.96 -13.58
C GLY A 119 -5.69 8.77 -14.76
N GLY A 120 -5.53 7.51 -15.24
CA GLY A 120 -4.77 7.03 -16.43
C GLY A 120 -3.96 5.72 -16.18
N LYS A 121 -3.95 4.69 -17.08
CA LYS A 121 -3.27 3.38 -16.86
C LYS A 121 -2.53 2.79 -18.09
N ASP A 122 -1.33 2.23 -17.87
CA ASP A 122 -0.58 1.26 -18.71
C ASP A 122 -0.33 -0.06 -17.94
N ALA A 123 0.02 -1.18 -18.60
CA ALA A 123 0.00 -2.55 -18.03
C ALA A 123 1.32 -3.36 -18.12
N THR A 124 1.55 -4.27 -17.15
CA THR A 124 2.64 -5.27 -17.06
C THR A 124 2.05 -6.69 -16.78
N GLU A 125 2.89 -7.72 -16.53
CA GLU A 125 2.47 -9.09 -16.17
C GLU A 125 1.87 -9.22 -14.74
N THR A 126 2.14 -8.24 -13.86
CA THR A 126 1.41 -7.97 -12.60
C THR A 126 0.02 -7.42 -12.93
N GLY A 127 -1.03 -7.79 -12.19
CA GLY A 127 -2.39 -7.30 -12.44
C GLY A 127 -2.49 -5.75 -12.53
N VAL A 128 -1.84 -5.06 -11.59
CA VAL A 128 -1.63 -3.61 -11.61
C VAL A 128 -0.21 -3.28 -11.13
N SER A 129 0.60 -2.65 -11.98
CA SER A 129 1.90 -2.11 -11.58
C SER A 129 1.87 -0.59 -11.60
N ILE A 130 2.20 0.01 -10.46
CA ILE A 130 2.34 1.45 -10.25
C ILE A 130 3.84 1.73 -10.12
N PHE A 131 4.41 2.31 -11.18
CA PHE A 131 5.85 2.54 -11.33
C PHE A 131 6.11 4.03 -11.47
N GLY A 132 6.96 4.61 -10.62
CA GLY A 132 7.31 6.04 -10.67
C GLY A 132 6.10 6.99 -10.72
N SER A 133 4.97 6.58 -10.17
CA SER A 133 3.68 7.25 -10.36
C SER A 133 3.20 7.90 -9.07
N THR A 134 2.39 8.95 -9.21
CA THR A 134 1.89 9.73 -8.08
C THR A 134 0.39 9.92 -8.21
N ASN A 135 -0.31 10.03 -7.08
CA ASN A 135 -1.75 10.27 -7.04
C ASN A 135 -2.50 9.18 -7.81
N VAL A 136 -2.49 7.95 -7.27
CA VAL A 136 -3.13 6.80 -7.89
C VAL A 136 -4.13 6.18 -6.93
N TRP A 137 -5.38 6.02 -7.39
CA TRP A 137 -6.45 5.41 -6.61
C TRP A 137 -6.97 4.16 -7.31
N LEU A 138 -6.78 3.01 -6.66
CA LEU A 138 -7.32 1.72 -7.07
C LEU A 138 -8.54 1.44 -6.17
N ASP A 139 -9.73 1.41 -6.76
CA ASP A 139 -10.97 1.21 -6.03
C ASP A 139 -11.87 0.18 -6.70
N HIS A 140 -12.56 -0.64 -5.91
CA HIS A 140 -13.55 -1.62 -6.40
C HIS A 140 -13.00 -2.64 -7.42
N LEU A 141 -11.73 -3.00 -7.31
CA LEU A 141 -11.13 -4.03 -8.16
C LEU A 141 -11.34 -5.42 -7.56
N ALA A 142 -11.63 -6.41 -8.41
CA ALA A 142 -11.53 -7.82 -8.05
C ALA A 142 -10.29 -8.40 -8.74
N LEU A 143 -9.30 -8.86 -7.97
CA LEU A 143 -8.01 -9.33 -8.48
C LEU A 143 -7.70 -10.73 -7.94
N HIS A 144 -7.36 -11.64 -8.83
CA HIS A 144 -7.01 -13.04 -8.53
C HIS A 144 -6.21 -13.65 -9.68
N HIS A 145 -5.43 -14.71 -9.42
CA HIS A 145 -4.74 -15.53 -10.44
C HIS A 145 -3.98 -14.72 -11.52
N CYS A 146 -3.24 -13.67 -11.14
CA CYS A 146 -2.29 -13.04 -12.06
C CYS A 146 -1.04 -13.92 -12.23
N ALA A 147 -0.19 -13.61 -13.21
CA ALA A 147 1.02 -14.40 -13.46
C ALA A 147 2.08 -14.22 -12.36
N ASP A 148 2.26 -13.00 -11.88
CA ASP A 148 3.22 -12.65 -10.81
C ASP A 148 2.49 -12.06 -9.58
N GLY A 149 2.62 -10.77 -9.27
CA GLY A 149 1.86 -10.10 -8.21
C GLY A 149 0.46 -9.62 -8.64
N LEU A 150 -0.43 -9.28 -7.68
CA LEU A 150 -1.68 -8.59 -8.02
C LEU A 150 -1.49 -7.08 -8.12
N ILE A 151 -0.84 -6.45 -7.12
CA ILE A 151 -0.56 -5.01 -7.11
C ILE A 151 0.88 -4.75 -6.70
N ASP A 152 1.63 -4.06 -7.55
CA ASP A 152 2.96 -3.55 -7.23
C ASP A 152 2.94 -2.02 -7.14
N VAL A 153 3.51 -1.45 -6.08
CA VAL A 153 3.77 -0.02 -5.94
C VAL A 153 5.27 0.15 -5.73
N ILE A 154 5.97 0.61 -6.76
CA ILE A 154 7.43 0.54 -6.80
C ILE A 154 8.05 1.78 -7.43
N GLN A 155 9.37 1.89 -7.32
CA GLN A 155 10.19 2.83 -8.09
C GLN A 155 9.83 4.28 -7.79
N GLY A 156 9.75 4.60 -6.51
CA GLY A 156 9.45 5.94 -6.01
C GLY A 156 7.97 6.28 -6.04
N SER A 157 7.07 5.36 -6.42
CA SER A 157 5.64 5.69 -6.43
C SER A 157 5.12 6.12 -5.05
N THR A 158 4.25 7.13 -5.02
CA THR A 158 3.69 7.67 -3.77
C THR A 158 2.28 8.21 -3.97
N ALA A 159 1.63 8.65 -2.89
CA ALA A 159 0.26 9.12 -2.93
C ALA A 159 -0.71 8.07 -3.52
N VAL A 160 -0.63 6.83 -3.02
CA VAL A 160 -1.43 5.69 -3.53
C VAL A 160 -2.48 5.27 -2.52
N THR A 161 -3.68 4.93 -2.98
CA THR A 161 -4.73 4.32 -2.15
C THR A 161 -5.33 3.13 -2.86
N VAL A 162 -5.42 2.02 -2.15
CA VAL A 162 -6.06 0.78 -2.57
C VAL A 162 -7.26 0.56 -1.66
N SER A 163 -8.47 0.72 -2.18
CA SER A 163 -9.69 0.63 -1.37
C SER A 163 -10.81 -0.21 -1.98
N ASN A 164 -11.65 -0.79 -1.11
CA ASN A 164 -12.83 -1.57 -1.51
C ASN A 164 -12.54 -2.68 -2.54
N CYS A 165 -11.30 -3.16 -2.61
CA CYS A 165 -10.92 -4.23 -3.52
C CYS A 165 -11.19 -5.59 -2.88
N HIS A 166 -11.37 -6.60 -3.72
CA HIS A 166 -11.52 -7.99 -3.34
C HIS A 166 -10.37 -8.82 -3.92
N PHE A 167 -9.62 -9.48 -3.05
CA PHE A 167 -8.46 -10.29 -3.41
C PHE A 167 -8.69 -11.75 -3.04
N THR A 168 -8.46 -12.68 -3.95
CA THR A 168 -8.60 -14.13 -3.72
C THR A 168 -7.58 -14.93 -4.52
N ASP A 169 -7.35 -16.18 -4.10
CA ASP A 169 -6.64 -17.22 -4.86
C ASP A 169 -5.34 -16.74 -5.52
N HIS A 170 -4.41 -16.27 -4.70
CA HIS A 170 -3.16 -15.72 -5.20
C HIS A 170 -2.04 -15.79 -4.16
N ASN A 171 -0.80 -16.03 -4.61
CA ASN A 171 0.34 -16.16 -3.72
C ASN A 171 0.83 -14.79 -3.21
N ASP A 172 1.24 -13.93 -4.15
CA ASP A 172 1.90 -12.65 -3.89
C ASP A 172 0.92 -11.48 -4.13
N VAL A 173 0.22 -11.04 -3.09
CA VAL A 173 -0.92 -10.12 -3.28
C VAL A 173 -0.47 -8.69 -3.59
N MET A 174 0.24 -8.02 -2.68
CA MET A 174 0.67 -6.64 -2.83
C MET A 174 2.12 -6.42 -2.41
N LEU A 175 2.94 -5.88 -3.31
CA LEU A 175 4.34 -5.53 -3.03
C LEU A 175 4.56 -4.02 -3.11
N PHE A 176 4.96 -3.44 -1.98
CA PHE A 176 5.29 -2.02 -1.88
C PHE A 176 6.79 -1.86 -1.68
N GLY A 177 7.47 -1.40 -2.74
CA GLY A 177 8.92 -1.34 -2.88
C GLY A 177 9.54 -2.67 -3.27
N ALA A 178 10.15 -2.75 -4.46
CA ALA A 178 10.65 -3.99 -5.05
C ALA A 178 12.01 -4.45 -4.48
N SER A 179 12.87 -3.50 -4.11
CA SER A 179 14.27 -3.73 -3.77
C SER A 179 14.62 -3.19 -2.38
N ASP A 180 15.43 -3.95 -1.63
CA ASP A 180 15.96 -3.52 -0.34
C ASP A 180 17.04 -2.43 -0.45
N SER A 181 17.51 -2.10 -1.67
CA SER A 181 18.55 -1.09 -1.92
C SER A 181 18.03 0.20 -2.58
N TYR A 182 16.74 0.25 -2.95
CA TYR A 182 16.18 1.39 -3.68
C TYR A 182 15.62 2.45 -2.72
N SER A 183 16.49 3.35 -2.26
CA SER A 183 16.18 4.30 -1.19
C SER A 183 15.16 5.39 -1.55
N ALA A 184 14.85 5.59 -2.82
CA ALA A 184 13.81 6.55 -3.24
C ALA A 184 12.40 6.12 -2.77
N ASP A 185 12.18 4.83 -2.52
CA ASP A 185 10.92 4.31 -1.95
C ASP A 185 10.68 4.78 -0.50
N LYS A 186 11.62 5.47 0.16
CA LYS A 186 11.37 6.14 1.44
C LYS A 186 10.29 7.22 1.36
N LYS A 187 10.07 7.79 0.18
CA LYS A 187 8.98 8.76 -0.06
C LYS A 187 7.64 8.09 -0.35
N MET A 188 7.57 6.76 -0.44
CA MET A 188 6.33 6.04 -0.72
C MET A 188 5.33 6.21 0.42
N GLN A 189 4.10 6.54 0.07
CA GLN A 189 2.98 6.69 1.00
C GLN A 189 1.75 5.98 0.42
N VAL A 190 1.27 4.95 1.11
CA VAL A 190 0.17 4.09 0.64
C VAL A 190 -0.90 3.91 1.70
N THR A 191 -2.17 4.05 1.32
CA THR A 191 -3.33 3.67 2.14
C THR A 191 -3.92 2.38 1.59
N VAL A 192 -4.08 1.37 2.43
CA VAL A 192 -4.78 0.11 2.13
C VAL A 192 -6.01 0.07 3.02
N ALA A 193 -7.19 0.28 2.44
CA ALA A 193 -8.40 0.55 3.20
C ALA A 193 -9.61 -0.26 2.74
N LEU A 194 -10.43 -0.78 3.66
CA LEU A 194 -11.74 -1.37 3.32
C LEU A 194 -11.69 -2.54 2.33
N ASN A 195 -10.52 -3.18 2.16
CA ASN A 195 -10.38 -4.30 1.25
C ASN A 195 -10.83 -5.60 1.92
N HIS A 196 -11.33 -6.54 1.13
CA HIS A 196 -11.57 -7.91 1.55
C HIS A 196 -10.45 -8.80 1.00
N PHE A 197 -9.61 -9.31 1.91
CA PHE A 197 -8.61 -10.34 1.63
C PHE A 197 -9.24 -11.70 1.89
N GLY A 198 -9.76 -12.29 0.82
CA GLY A 198 -10.53 -13.53 0.86
C GLY A 198 -9.66 -14.77 0.90
N LYS A 199 -10.29 -15.91 0.57
CA LYS A 199 -9.66 -17.23 0.64
C LYS A 199 -8.62 -17.42 -0.46
N GLY A 200 -7.72 -18.38 -0.24
CA GLY A 200 -6.70 -18.77 -1.22
C GLY A 200 -5.51 -17.82 -1.29
N LEU A 201 -5.43 -16.83 -0.39
CA LEU A 201 -4.28 -15.93 -0.30
C LEU A 201 -3.16 -16.52 0.55
N VAL A 202 -1.91 -16.34 0.12
CA VAL A 202 -0.75 -16.90 0.80
C VAL A 202 -0.03 -15.84 1.66
N GLU A 203 0.41 -14.74 1.04
CA GLU A 203 1.20 -13.70 1.71
C GLU A 203 1.05 -12.29 1.09
N ARG A 204 1.73 -11.30 1.70
CA ARG A 204 1.91 -9.93 1.17
C ARG A 204 0.64 -9.09 1.05
N MET A 205 -0.10 -8.93 2.14
CA MET A 205 -1.33 -8.12 2.21
C MET A 205 -1.23 -6.92 3.17
N PRO A 206 -0.26 -5.98 3.02
CA PRO A 206 0.81 -5.90 2.03
C PRO A 206 2.16 -6.45 2.51
N ARG A 207 3.14 -6.59 1.60
CA ARG A 207 4.58 -6.66 1.93
C ARG A 207 5.28 -5.35 1.57
N CYS A 208 5.91 -4.71 2.56
CA CYS A 208 6.40 -3.34 2.43
C CYS A 208 7.90 -3.18 2.63
N ARG A 209 8.47 -2.17 1.96
CA ARG A 209 9.82 -1.67 2.18
C ARG A 209 9.82 -0.15 2.29
N PHE A 210 10.66 0.37 3.20
CA PHE A 210 10.90 1.79 3.43
C PHE A 210 9.72 2.68 3.84
N GLY A 211 8.77 2.94 2.93
CA GLY A 211 7.80 4.03 3.03
C GLY A 211 6.83 3.97 4.22
N PHE A 212 5.80 4.81 4.14
CA PHE A 212 4.73 4.91 5.14
C PHE A 212 3.45 4.26 4.63
N ILE A 213 2.96 3.25 5.34
CA ILE A 213 1.79 2.48 4.94
C ILE A 213 0.74 2.53 6.05
N HIS A 214 -0.46 2.97 5.69
CA HIS A 214 -1.64 2.95 6.54
C HIS A 214 -2.55 1.80 6.11
N VAL A 215 -2.67 0.77 6.94
CA VAL A 215 -3.52 -0.40 6.71
C VAL A 215 -4.74 -0.29 7.63
N VAL A 216 -5.91 0.01 7.08
CA VAL A 216 -7.07 0.42 7.89
C VAL A 216 -8.39 -0.23 7.48
N ASN A 217 -9.13 -0.75 8.45
CA ASN A 217 -10.48 -1.31 8.27
C ASN A 217 -10.59 -2.36 7.15
N ASN A 218 -9.54 -3.17 6.93
CA ASN A 218 -9.58 -4.30 6.00
C ASN A 218 -10.05 -5.57 6.73
N ASP A 219 -10.68 -6.47 6.00
CA ASP A 219 -11.09 -7.79 6.50
C ASP A 219 -10.19 -8.88 5.90
N TYR A 220 -9.49 -9.60 6.77
CA TYR A 220 -8.58 -10.68 6.42
C TYR A 220 -9.20 -12.02 6.82
N ASN A 221 -9.66 -12.74 5.82
CA ASN A 221 -10.34 -14.02 5.97
C ASN A 221 -9.43 -15.16 5.50
N HIS A 222 -8.37 -15.40 6.29
CA HIS A 222 -7.28 -16.37 6.09
C HIS A 222 -6.03 -15.83 5.36
N TRP A 223 -4.87 -16.37 5.72
CA TRP A 223 -3.61 -16.33 4.97
C TRP A 223 -2.86 -17.64 5.21
N PHE A 224 -2.05 -18.08 4.25
CA PHE A 224 -1.29 -19.32 4.41
C PHE A 224 0.04 -19.12 5.17
N LEU A 225 0.75 -18.02 4.92
CA LEU A 225 2.04 -17.72 5.58
C LEU A 225 1.94 -16.56 6.58
N TYR A 226 1.59 -15.36 6.11
CA TYR A 226 1.39 -14.16 6.93
C TYR A 226 0.49 -13.17 6.18
N ALA A 227 -0.13 -12.22 6.90
CA ALA A 227 -0.91 -11.16 6.28
C ALA A 227 -0.02 -9.96 5.92
N ILE A 228 0.56 -9.29 6.92
CA ILE A 228 1.35 -8.07 6.74
C ILE A 228 2.84 -8.38 6.88
N GLY A 229 3.66 -7.93 5.95
CA GLY A 229 5.10 -8.17 6.03
C GLY A 229 5.97 -7.01 5.59
N GLY A 230 7.27 -7.13 5.80
CA GLY A 230 8.19 -6.14 5.28
C GLY A 230 9.65 -6.32 5.66
N THR A 231 10.50 -5.64 4.91
CA THR A 231 11.95 -5.52 5.11
C THR A 231 12.39 -4.07 4.93
N SER A 232 13.60 -3.70 5.37
CA SER A 232 14.13 -2.33 5.17
C SER A 232 13.32 -1.22 5.86
N ASN A 233 12.87 -1.47 7.10
CA ASN A 233 12.28 -0.48 8.01
C ASN A 233 11.09 0.32 7.45
N PRO A 234 10.02 -0.33 6.93
CA PRO A 234 8.79 0.37 6.60
C PRO A 234 8.09 0.84 7.87
N THR A 235 7.40 1.97 7.78
CA THR A 235 6.43 2.38 8.82
C THR A 235 5.06 1.81 8.45
N ILE A 236 4.46 1.03 9.36
CA ILE A 236 3.16 0.40 9.14
C ILE A 236 2.23 0.74 10.31
N ILE A 237 1.13 1.42 9.99
CA ILE A 237 0.08 1.76 10.93
C ILE A 237 -1.15 0.90 10.61
N SER A 238 -1.40 -0.12 11.44
CA SER A 238 -2.55 -1.02 11.34
C SER A 238 -3.68 -0.54 12.26
N GLN A 239 -4.86 -0.23 11.70
CA GLN A 239 -5.99 0.30 12.47
C GLN A 239 -7.32 -0.34 12.11
N GLY A 240 -8.06 -0.84 13.10
CA GLY A 240 -9.43 -1.32 12.91
C GLY A 240 -9.60 -2.50 11.93
N ASN A 241 -8.51 -3.19 11.58
CA ASN A 241 -8.57 -4.35 10.69
C ASN A 241 -9.11 -5.57 11.45
N ARG A 242 -9.78 -6.46 10.74
CA ARG A 242 -10.19 -7.76 11.26
C ARG A 242 -9.29 -8.86 10.71
N TYR A 243 -8.64 -9.60 11.60
CA TYR A 243 -7.75 -10.73 11.27
C TYR A 243 -8.33 -12.04 11.75
N SER A 244 -8.87 -12.84 10.84
CA SER A 244 -9.28 -14.21 11.13
C SER A 244 -8.19 -15.18 10.67
N ALA A 245 -7.39 -15.67 11.63
CA ALA A 245 -6.32 -16.61 11.33
C ALA A 245 -6.85 -17.95 10.76
N PRO A 246 -6.03 -18.64 9.94
CA PRO A 246 -6.35 -19.98 9.44
C PRO A 246 -6.57 -20.98 10.58
N GLY A 247 -7.36 -22.03 10.34
CA GLY A 247 -7.62 -23.07 11.35
C GLY A 247 -6.36 -23.86 11.78
N PHE A 248 -5.32 -23.86 10.94
CA PHE A 248 -4.03 -24.51 11.19
C PHE A 248 -2.89 -23.50 10.97
N GLY A 249 -1.84 -23.57 11.80
CA GLY A 249 -0.62 -22.77 11.60
C GLY A 249 -0.82 -21.24 11.66
N ALA A 250 0.16 -20.52 11.08
CA ALA A 250 0.22 -19.08 10.78
C ALA A 250 -0.70 -18.15 11.60
N LYS A 251 -0.51 -18.13 12.92
CA LYS A 251 -1.29 -17.27 13.84
C LYS A 251 -0.76 -15.84 13.91
N GLU A 252 0.54 -15.67 13.70
CA GLU A 252 1.12 -14.33 13.65
C GLU A 252 0.71 -13.65 12.34
N VAL A 253 0.07 -12.49 12.46
CA VAL A 253 -0.35 -11.64 11.33
C VAL A 253 0.86 -11.10 10.57
N THR A 254 1.96 -10.84 11.30
CA THR A 254 3.12 -10.09 10.83
C THR A 254 4.33 -10.94 10.51
N CYS A 255 5.08 -10.59 9.45
CA CYS A 255 6.36 -11.21 9.10
C CYS A 255 7.45 -10.17 8.78
N ARG A 256 8.64 -10.30 9.39
CA ARG A 256 9.81 -9.41 9.14
C ARG A 256 10.88 -10.10 8.28
N GLY A 257 10.47 -11.06 7.46
CA GLY A 257 11.38 -11.94 6.73
C GLY A 257 12.27 -12.76 7.66
N LEU A 258 13.53 -12.95 7.29
CA LEU A 258 14.51 -13.72 8.07
C LEU A 258 15.25 -12.86 9.12
N LEU A 259 14.76 -11.65 9.41
CA LEU A 259 15.44 -10.70 10.31
C LEU A 259 15.24 -11.09 11.78
N LYS A 260 16.33 -11.01 12.55
CA LYS A 260 16.31 -11.24 14.00
C LYS A 260 15.65 -10.06 14.73
N PRO A 261 15.00 -10.25 15.89
CA PRO A 261 14.36 -9.18 16.65
C PRO A 261 15.22 -7.94 16.86
N GLY A 262 16.52 -8.09 17.14
CA GLY A 262 17.44 -6.96 17.31
C GLY A 262 17.56 -6.02 16.10
N GLN A 263 17.20 -6.47 14.89
CA GLN A 263 17.30 -5.71 13.65
C GLN A 263 16.03 -4.88 13.35
N TRP A 264 14.87 -5.32 13.84
CA TRP A 264 13.58 -4.69 13.57
C TRP A 264 12.86 -4.15 14.82
N LYS A 265 13.42 -4.37 16.02
CA LYS A 265 12.88 -3.86 17.30
C LYS A 265 12.75 -2.34 17.42
N ASN A 266 13.17 -1.56 16.43
CA ASN A 266 13.03 -0.11 16.43
C ASN A 266 12.15 0.36 15.25
N TRP A 267 11.53 -0.57 14.52
CA TRP A 267 10.67 -0.24 13.39
C TRP A 267 9.30 0.19 13.90
N ASN A 268 8.71 1.16 13.21
CA ASN A 268 7.43 1.75 13.58
C ASN A 268 6.27 0.91 13.02
N TRP A 269 5.94 -0.19 13.70
CA TRP A 269 4.80 -1.05 13.39
C TRP A 269 3.80 -1.00 14.54
N VAL A 270 2.68 -0.33 14.31
CA VAL A 270 1.64 -0.06 15.30
C VAL A 270 0.36 -0.80 14.92
N SER A 271 -0.33 -1.34 15.92
CA SER A 271 -1.66 -1.92 15.81
C SER A 271 -2.59 -1.19 16.78
N GLN A 272 -3.75 -0.72 16.31
CA GLN A 272 -4.71 0.01 17.12
C GLN A 272 -6.15 -0.37 16.75
N GLY A 273 -6.89 -0.91 17.72
CA GLY A 273 -8.30 -1.28 17.51
C GLY A 273 -8.50 -2.45 16.53
N ASP A 274 -7.44 -3.16 16.16
CA ASP A 274 -7.54 -4.37 15.34
C ASP A 274 -8.26 -5.48 16.11
N HIS A 275 -9.10 -6.22 15.40
CA HIS A 275 -9.84 -7.36 15.91
C HIS A 275 -9.19 -8.67 15.47
N PHE A 276 -8.88 -9.55 16.43
CA PHE A 276 -8.19 -10.81 16.16
C PHE A 276 -9.08 -12.01 16.48
N GLU A 277 -9.21 -12.92 15.53
CA GLU A 277 -10.01 -14.14 15.63
C GLU A 277 -9.16 -15.38 15.34
N ASN A 278 -9.65 -16.55 15.77
CA ASN A 278 -8.98 -17.84 15.58
C ASN A 278 -7.52 -17.88 16.08
N GLY A 279 -7.22 -17.11 17.13
CA GLY A 279 -5.88 -17.04 17.71
C GLY A 279 -4.90 -16.20 16.89
N ALA A 280 -5.37 -15.38 15.95
CA ALA A 280 -4.53 -14.37 15.32
C ALA A 280 -3.91 -13.45 16.37
N PHE A 281 -2.68 -13.00 16.12
CA PHE A 281 -2.04 -11.97 16.96
C PHE A 281 -0.99 -11.20 16.16
N LEU A 282 -0.61 -10.02 16.69
CA LEU A 282 0.42 -9.17 16.09
C LEU A 282 1.42 -8.77 17.16
N HIS A 283 2.72 -8.96 16.88
CA HIS A 283 3.77 -8.38 17.71
C HIS A 283 3.92 -6.90 17.36
N HIS A 284 3.22 -6.03 18.08
CA HIS A 284 3.32 -4.58 17.92
C HIS A 284 4.37 -3.99 18.86
N GLN A 285 4.90 -2.83 18.50
CA GLN A 285 5.54 -1.96 19.48
C GLN A 285 4.44 -1.07 20.06
N VAL A 286 4.32 -1.03 21.39
CA VAL A 286 3.51 0.00 22.05
C VAL A 286 4.24 1.32 21.84
N ILE A 287 3.93 2.04 20.77
CA ILE A 287 4.13 3.49 20.80
C ILE A 287 3.00 4.01 21.68
N GLN A 288 3.35 4.45 22.89
CA GLN A 288 2.48 5.38 23.61
C GLN A 288 2.42 6.65 22.76
N VAL A 289 1.50 6.68 21.78
CA VAL A 289 1.11 7.94 21.17
C VAL A 289 0.50 8.74 22.32
N PRO A 290 1.07 9.90 22.71
CA PRO A 290 0.52 10.68 23.78
C PRO A 290 -0.95 10.98 23.45
N ALA A 291 -1.86 10.66 24.37
CA ALA A 291 -3.30 10.86 24.20
C ALA A 291 -3.67 12.33 23.84
N SER A 292 -2.73 13.26 23.99
CA SER A 292 -2.86 14.68 23.63
C SER A 292 -2.90 14.98 22.13
N ASN A 293 -2.51 14.06 21.24
CA ASN A 293 -2.50 14.32 19.79
C ASN A 293 -3.72 13.73 19.03
N LEU A 294 -4.65 13.10 19.75
CA LEU A 294 -5.80 12.40 19.15
C LEU A 294 -7.15 12.76 19.80
N ALA A 295 -7.19 13.76 20.68
CA ALA A 295 -8.47 14.32 21.09
C ALA A 295 -9.07 15.06 19.88
N PRO A 296 -10.34 14.82 19.50
CA PRO A 296 -11.01 15.70 18.57
C PRO A 296 -10.97 17.10 19.20
N THR A 297 -10.40 18.06 18.48
CA THR A 297 -10.62 19.47 18.78
C THR A 297 -12.13 19.66 18.83
N LYS A 298 -12.64 19.97 20.02
CA LYS A 298 -14.04 20.33 20.26
C LYS A 298 -14.52 21.39 19.29
#